data_AF-A0A803LJB7-F1
#
_entry.id   AF-A0A803LJB7-F1
#
_cell.length_a   1.000
_cell.length_b   1.000
_cell.length_c   1.000
_cell.angle_alpha   90.00
_cell.angle_beta   90.00
_cell.angle_gamma   90.00
#
_symmetry.space_group_name_H-M   'P 1'
#
loop_
_entity.id
_entity.type
_entity.pdbx_description
1 polymer ?
#
loop_
_entity_poly.entity_id
_entity_poly.type
_entity_poly.pdbx_seq_one_letter_code
_entity_poly.pdbx_strand_id
1 'polypeptide(L)'
;MELFYVLFLSLLITAHGIAEYEVHDKIAMLGELESFDIYEEDEIEAFEMPSWTSTNAGHVLVNVDSFGANGDGNSDDTQAFVSAWKQACSSQKAVLLVPEGRRYLVNATKFEGPCAGRLVIQVDGTIVAPGEPKDWDPKFSRTWLNFHNLTSVIFQGKGVIDGSGSKWWAASCKKNKTNALTIDSSSAIRVKGLTIQNSQQMHFVIARSNSVRVSNVLVSSPEDSPNTDGIHITESTNVALLDCKIGTGDDCVSIVNASSAIKMKKIYCGPGHGIREDLVMSKQYALKM
;
A
#
# COMPACT_ATOMS: atom_id res chain seq x y z
N MET A 1 58.06 -25.82 -16.17
CA MET A 1 57.64 -24.50 -15.64
C MET A 1 56.62 -23.82 -16.55
N GLU A 2 55.61 -24.54 -17.05
CA GLU A 2 54.59 -23.95 -17.95
C GLU A 2 53.15 -24.33 -17.54
N LEU A 3 52.97 -25.29 -16.61
CA LEU A 3 51.64 -25.76 -16.19
C LEU A 3 51.09 -25.11 -14.91
N PHE A 4 51.89 -24.31 -14.20
CA PHE A 4 51.47 -23.63 -12.96
C PHE A 4 50.93 -22.20 -13.19
N TYR A 5 51.22 -21.57 -14.32
CA TYR A 5 50.75 -20.22 -14.64
C TYR A 5 49.28 -20.17 -15.11
N VAL A 6 48.79 -21.25 -15.74
CA VAL A 6 47.43 -21.30 -16.29
C VAL A 6 46.35 -21.43 -15.19
N LEU A 7 46.70 -22.02 -14.02
CA LEU A 7 45.79 -22.14 -12.88
C LEU A 7 45.67 -20.87 -12.02
N PHE A 8 46.66 -19.95 -12.11
CA PHE A 8 46.58 -18.66 -11.41
C PHE A 8 45.83 -17.60 -12.22
N LEU A 9 45.90 -17.67 -13.56
CA LEU A 9 45.15 -16.75 -14.44
C LEU A 9 43.64 -17.02 -14.40
N SER A 10 43.21 -18.29 -14.24
CA SER A 10 41.78 -18.64 -14.13
C SER A 10 41.15 -18.27 -12.79
N LEU A 11 41.94 -18.13 -11.72
CA LEU A 11 41.48 -17.59 -10.42
C LEU A 11 41.41 -16.06 -10.40
N LEU A 12 42.21 -15.37 -11.22
CA LEU A 12 42.19 -13.90 -11.33
C LEU A 12 41.02 -13.38 -12.18
N ILE A 13 40.54 -14.16 -13.15
CA ILE A 13 39.38 -13.77 -13.98
C ILE A 13 38.06 -13.94 -13.23
N THR A 14 37.95 -14.86 -12.26
CA THR A 14 36.74 -14.99 -11.43
C THR A 14 36.66 -13.94 -10.32
N ALA A 15 37.79 -13.37 -9.88
CA ALA A 15 37.80 -12.31 -8.87
C ALA A 15 37.45 -10.91 -9.43
N HIS A 16 37.69 -10.65 -10.72
CA HIS A 16 37.34 -9.36 -11.34
C HIS A 16 35.87 -9.26 -11.75
N GLY A 17 35.17 -10.39 -11.99
CA GLY A 17 33.75 -10.41 -12.36
C GLY A 17 32.75 -10.19 -11.22
N ILE A 18 33.20 -10.23 -9.95
CA ILE A 18 32.32 -10.04 -8.78
C ILE A 18 32.40 -8.59 -8.26
N ALA A 19 33.52 -7.90 -8.49
CA ALA A 19 33.70 -6.51 -8.05
C ALA A 19 32.96 -5.48 -8.94
N GLU A 20 32.83 -5.72 -10.26
CA GLU A 20 32.09 -4.81 -11.15
C GLU A 20 30.57 -4.83 -10.88
N TYR A 21 30.01 -5.97 -10.49
CA TYR A 21 28.57 -6.09 -10.20
C TYR A 21 28.18 -5.36 -8.90
N GLU A 22 29.02 -5.43 -7.86
CA GLU A 22 28.76 -4.76 -6.57
C GLU A 22 28.99 -3.24 -6.62
N VAL A 23 29.89 -2.78 -7.51
CA VAL A 23 30.13 -1.35 -7.75
C VAL A 23 29.03 -0.75 -8.63
N HIS A 24 28.47 -1.49 -9.59
CA HIS A 24 27.38 -1.00 -10.43
C HIS A 24 26.08 -0.79 -9.63
N ASP A 25 25.73 -1.71 -8.72
CA ASP A 25 24.57 -1.55 -7.83
C ASP A 25 24.75 -0.39 -6.82
N LYS A 26 25.97 -0.16 -6.31
CA LYS A 26 26.25 0.99 -5.42
C LYS A 26 26.22 2.33 -6.17
N ILE A 27 26.65 2.37 -7.44
CA ILE A 27 26.60 3.57 -8.29
C ILE A 27 25.16 3.85 -8.74
N ALA A 28 24.34 2.84 -9.03
CA ALA A 28 22.91 3.02 -9.29
C ALA A 28 22.15 3.55 -8.05
N MET A 29 22.53 3.09 -6.85
CA MET A 29 21.98 3.56 -5.58
C MET A 29 22.46 4.98 -5.19
N LEU A 30 23.67 5.37 -5.59
CA LEU A 30 24.18 6.74 -5.43
C LEU A 30 23.55 7.70 -6.44
N GLY A 31 23.28 7.24 -7.67
CA GLY A 31 22.57 8.02 -8.69
C GLY A 31 21.11 8.33 -8.32
N GLU A 32 20.43 7.47 -7.54
CA GLU A 32 19.11 7.78 -6.98
C GLU A 32 19.16 8.77 -5.81
N LEU A 33 20.31 8.94 -5.14
CA LEU A 33 20.49 9.87 -4.02
C LEU A 33 20.92 11.28 -4.46
N GLU A 34 21.61 11.42 -5.59
CA GLU A 34 22.03 12.72 -6.14
C GLU A 34 20.93 13.45 -6.94
N SER A 35 19.81 12.78 -7.27
CA SER A 35 18.71 13.39 -8.03
C SER A 35 17.70 14.19 -7.19
N PHE A 36 17.95 14.40 -5.89
CA PHE A 36 16.95 14.93 -4.95
C PHE A 36 17.14 16.40 -4.52
N ASP A 37 18.09 17.12 -5.11
CA ASP A 37 18.22 18.57 -4.93
C ASP A 37 18.05 19.28 -6.28
N ILE A 38 17.23 20.34 -6.28
CA ILE A 38 16.79 21.22 -7.39
C ILE A 38 15.37 20.88 -7.88
N TYR A 39 14.38 21.60 -7.35
CA TYR A 39 13.67 22.65 -8.09
C TYR A 39 13.20 23.70 -7.07
N GLU A 40 13.77 24.90 -7.19
CA GLU A 40 13.30 26.11 -6.52
C GLU A 40 11.88 26.47 -7.01
N GLU A 41 11.16 27.18 -6.15
CA GLU A 41 9.88 27.83 -6.40
C GLU A 41 9.90 28.63 -7.71
N ASP A 42 8.93 28.40 -8.59
CA ASP A 42 8.23 29.48 -9.30
C ASP A 42 6.98 28.98 -10.04
N GLU A 43 5.93 29.78 -9.88
CA GLU A 43 4.68 29.89 -10.65
C GLU A 43 3.55 28.85 -10.46
N ILE A 44 2.51 29.34 -9.78
CA ILE A 44 1.17 28.80 -9.64
C ILE A 44 0.50 28.77 -11.02
N GLU A 45 0.42 27.60 -11.65
CA GLU A 45 -0.61 27.32 -12.65
C GLU A 45 -1.78 26.57 -12.00
N ALA A 46 -2.98 27.03 -12.31
CA ALA A 46 -4.23 26.56 -11.78
C ALA A 46 -4.37 25.04 -11.91
N PHE A 47 -4.80 24.40 -10.82
CA PHE A 47 -5.15 22.98 -10.74
C PHE A 47 -6.39 22.72 -11.60
N GLU A 48 -6.24 22.63 -12.91
CA GLU A 48 -7.27 22.03 -13.76
C GLU A 48 -7.29 20.52 -13.50
N MET A 49 -8.40 20.04 -12.96
CA MET A 49 -8.69 18.62 -12.83
C MET A 49 -8.60 17.98 -14.23
N PRO A 50 -7.77 16.95 -14.46
CA PRO A 50 -7.82 16.25 -15.73
C PRO A 50 -9.14 15.50 -15.80
N SER A 51 -10.07 16.04 -16.59
CA SER A 51 -11.26 15.32 -17.00
C SER A 51 -10.77 14.13 -17.82
N TRP A 52 -10.84 12.92 -17.25
CA TRP A 52 -10.59 11.68 -17.98
C TRP A 52 -11.78 11.42 -18.92
N THR A 53 -11.96 12.30 -19.89
CA THR A 53 -12.76 12.00 -21.07
C THR A 53 -11.91 11.10 -21.96
N SER A 54 -12.51 9.98 -22.34
CA SER A 54 -11.88 8.91 -23.11
C SER A 54 -11.11 9.47 -24.31
N THR A 55 -9.95 8.86 -24.55
CA THR A 55 -8.98 9.09 -25.65
C THR A 55 -8.00 10.25 -25.46
N ASN A 56 -6.94 10.05 -24.64
CA ASN A 56 -5.58 10.51 -25.02
C ASN A 56 -4.39 9.95 -24.19
N ALA A 57 -4.52 8.76 -23.60
CA ALA A 57 -3.39 7.92 -23.21
C ALA A 57 -3.84 6.46 -23.31
N GLY A 58 -2.98 5.55 -23.78
CA GLY A 58 -3.32 4.14 -24.05
C GLY A 58 -3.60 3.28 -22.80
N HIS A 59 -4.48 3.76 -21.92
CA HIS A 59 -4.94 3.13 -20.70
C HIS A 59 -6.41 2.74 -20.82
N VAL A 60 -6.76 1.54 -20.35
CA VAL A 60 -8.16 1.08 -20.29
C VAL A 60 -8.78 1.61 -19.00
N LEU A 61 -9.64 2.62 -19.10
CA LEU A 61 -10.38 3.14 -17.96
C LEU A 61 -11.54 2.20 -17.59
N VAL A 62 -11.56 1.75 -16.34
CA VAL A 62 -12.56 0.86 -15.76
C VAL A 62 -13.17 1.56 -14.56
N ASN A 63 -14.23 2.34 -14.79
CA ASN A 63 -14.96 3.03 -13.72
C ASN A 63 -15.96 2.08 -13.06
N VAL A 64 -15.95 1.96 -11.73
CA VAL A 64 -16.88 1.11 -10.97
C VAL A 64 -18.35 1.42 -11.25
N ASP A 65 -18.68 2.67 -11.58
CA ASP A 65 -20.04 3.09 -11.92
C ASP A 65 -20.56 2.41 -13.19
N SER A 66 -19.67 2.16 -14.15
CA SER A 66 -20.01 1.45 -15.39
C SER A 66 -20.39 -0.02 -15.16
N PHE A 67 -20.18 -0.53 -13.95
CA PHE A 67 -20.55 -1.89 -13.51
C PHE A 67 -21.74 -1.88 -12.55
N GLY A 68 -22.46 -0.76 -12.46
CA GLY A 68 -23.70 -0.65 -11.67
C GLY A 68 -23.49 -0.27 -10.22
N ALA A 69 -22.35 0.34 -9.86
CA ALA A 69 -22.15 0.88 -8.51
C ALA A 69 -23.07 2.10 -8.26
N ASN A 70 -23.80 2.06 -7.15
CA ASN A 70 -24.74 3.08 -6.70
C ASN A 70 -24.03 4.24 -6.00
N GLY A 71 -22.93 4.00 -5.29
CA GLY A 71 -22.09 5.07 -4.73
C GLY A 71 -22.82 6.02 -3.77
N ASP A 72 -23.87 5.53 -3.08
CA ASP A 72 -24.71 6.25 -2.13
C ASP A 72 -24.35 5.99 -0.65
N GLY A 73 -23.38 5.11 -0.41
CA GLY A 73 -22.89 4.69 0.91
C GLY A 73 -23.77 3.69 1.65
N ASN A 74 -24.86 3.22 1.02
CA ASN A 74 -25.88 2.36 1.65
C ASN A 74 -26.16 1.10 0.83
N SER A 75 -26.23 1.22 -0.49
CA SER A 75 -26.44 0.12 -1.42
C SER A 75 -25.17 -0.74 -1.50
N ASP A 76 -25.31 -2.06 -1.51
CA ASP A 76 -24.18 -2.97 -1.64
C ASP A 76 -23.56 -2.91 -3.05
N ASP A 77 -22.40 -2.26 -3.15
CA ASP A 77 -21.64 -2.04 -4.39
C ASP A 77 -20.62 -3.15 -4.67
N THR A 78 -20.57 -4.20 -3.84
CA THR A 78 -19.52 -5.23 -3.90
C THR A 78 -19.42 -5.90 -5.28
N GLN A 79 -20.54 -6.26 -5.89
CA GLN A 79 -20.53 -6.94 -7.19
C GLN A 79 -20.06 -6.04 -8.33
N ALA A 80 -20.33 -4.73 -8.25
CA ALA A 80 -19.80 -3.76 -9.20
C ALA A 80 -18.28 -3.67 -9.09
N PHE A 81 -17.74 -3.62 -7.86
CA PHE A 81 -16.30 -3.63 -7.61
C PHE A 81 -15.62 -4.92 -8.07
N VAL A 82 -16.22 -6.09 -7.81
CA VAL A 82 -15.69 -7.39 -8.27
C VAL A 82 -15.68 -7.48 -9.79
N SER A 83 -16.73 -7.00 -10.45
CA SER A 83 -16.84 -7.01 -11.91
C SER A 83 -15.83 -6.04 -12.55
N ALA A 84 -15.72 -4.83 -12.01
CA ALA A 84 -14.75 -3.83 -12.43
C ALA A 84 -13.31 -4.34 -12.23
N TRP A 85 -13.01 -4.95 -11.08
CA TRP A 85 -11.72 -5.58 -10.82
C TRP A 85 -11.38 -6.63 -11.87
N LYS A 86 -12.31 -7.54 -12.18
CA LYS A 86 -12.09 -8.60 -13.17
C LYS A 86 -11.73 -8.04 -14.53
N GLN A 87 -12.41 -6.99 -14.98
CA GLN A 87 -12.08 -6.34 -16.25
C GLN A 87 -10.74 -5.62 -16.19
N ALA A 88 -10.48 -4.84 -15.13
CA ALA A 88 -9.23 -4.09 -14.99
C ALA A 88 -8.01 -5.02 -14.91
N CYS A 89 -8.09 -6.07 -14.10
CA CYS A 89 -7.02 -7.03 -13.88
C CYS A 89 -6.74 -7.91 -15.11
N SER A 90 -7.72 -8.14 -15.99
CA SER A 90 -7.51 -8.84 -17.27
C SER A 90 -7.07 -7.93 -18.42
N SER A 91 -7.08 -6.62 -18.22
CA SER A 91 -6.74 -5.63 -19.26
C SER A 91 -5.26 -5.21 -19.21
N GLN A 92 -4.71 -4.86 -20.37
CA GLN A 92 -3.40 -4.23 -20.46
C GLN A 92 -3.50 -2.74 -20.10
N LYS A 93 -2.62 -2.25 -19.22
CA LYS A 93 -2.54 -0.83 -18.83
C LYS A 93 -3.88 -0.27 -18.30
N ALA A 94 -4.51 -0.96 -17.36
CA ALA A 94 -5.81 -0.53 -16.86
C ALA A 94 -5.72 0.52 -15.74
N VAL A 95 -6.77 1.34 -15.64
CA VAL A 95 -7.06 2.20 -14.50
C VAL A 95 -8.41 1.79 -13.93
N LEU A 96 -8.43 1.18 -12.75
CA LEU A 96 -9.65 0.96 -11.98
C LEU A 96 -9.97 2.26 -11.23
N LEU A 97 -11.07 2.92 -11.57
CA LEU A 97 -11.45 4.23 -11.04
C LEU A 97 -12.62 4.09 -10.05
N VAL A 98 -12.40 4.59 -8.82
CA VAL A 98 -13.42 4.92 -7.83
C VAL A 98 -13.56 6.45 -7.80
N PRO A 99 -14.60 7.01 -8.43
CA PRO A 99 -14.67 8.45 -8.70
C PRO A 99 -14.98 9.29 -7.46
N GLU A 100 -14.52 10.53 -7.50
CA GLU A 100 -14.75 11.55 -6.47
C GLU A 100 -16.24 11.83 -6.23
N GLY A 101 -16.59 12.28 -5.02
CA GLY A 101 -17.93 12.73 -4.68
C GLY A 101 -18.94 11.60 -4.41
N ARG A 102 -18.49 10.33 -4.47
CA ARG A 102 -19.34 9.15 -4.25
C ARG A 102 -18.81 8.29 -3.09
N ARG A 103 -19.70 7.53 -2.45
CA ARG A 103 -19.39 6.66 -1.32
C ARG A 103 -19.89 5.25 -1.60
N TYR A 104 -19.03 4.24 -1.60
CA TYR A 104 -19.36 2.90 -2.03
C TYR A 104 -19.32 1.92 -0.86
N LEU A 105 -20.46 1.32 -0.52
CA LEU A 105 -20.50 0.29 0.50
C LEU A 105 -20.03 -1.04 -0.10
N VAL A 106 -18.86 -1.50 0.33
CA VAL A 106 -18.22 -2.71 -0.19
C VAL A 106 -18.03 -3.69 0.95
N ASN A 107 -18.57 -4.91 0.81
CA ASN A 107 -18.38 -6.00 1.75
C ASN A 107 -16.96 -6.57 1.67
N ALA A 108 -16.58 -7.37 2.67
CA ALA A 108 -15.31 -8.09 2.70
C ALA A 108 -15.06 -8.84 1.38
N THR A 109 -13.97 -8.48 0.71
CA THR A 109 -13.69 -8.89 -0.66
C THR A 109 -12.19 -9.11 -0.85
N LYS A 110 -11.88 -10.23 -1.49
CA LYS A 110 -10.54 -10.54 -1.97
C LYS A 110 -10.43 -10.26 -3.46
N PHE A 111 -9.52 -9.35 -3.81
CA PHE A 111 -9.16 -8.98 -5.17
C PHE A 111 -7.88 -9.73 -5.56
N GLU A 112 -8.04 -10.78 -6.36
CA GLU A 112 -6.95 -11.69 -6.72
C GLU A 112 -6.28 -11.30 -8.04
N GLY A 113 -4.95 -11.35 -8.06
CA GLY A 113 -4.12 -11.42 -9.25
C GLY A 113 -3.65 -12.86 -9.56
N PRO A 114 -2.70 -13.03 -10.51
CA PRO A 114 -1.93 -11.98 -11.16
C PRO A 114 -2.76 -11.22 -12.21
N CYS A 115 -2.48 -9.93 -12.37
CA CYS A 115 -3.09 -9.12 -13.42
C CYS A 115 -2.28 -9.15 -14.72
N ALA A 116 -2.95 -9.03 -15.85
CA ALA A 116 -2.39 -9.19 -17.19
C ALA A 116 -1.31 -8.15 -17.53
N GLY A 117 -1.37 -6.96 -16.92
CA GLY A 117 -0.42 -5.90 -17.15
C GLY A 117 -0.41 -4.86 -16.03
N ARG A 118 0.18 -3.70 -16.32
CA ARG A 118 0.24 -2.58 -15.37
C ARG A 118 -1.17 -2.13 -14.99
N LEU A 119 -1.45 -2.09 -13.70
CA LEU A 119 -2.74 -1.66 -13.15
C LEU A 119 -2.52 -0.46 -12.23
N VAL A 120 -3.35 0.56 -12.44
CA VAL A 120 -3.52 1.67 -11.50
C VAL A 120 -4.90 1.54 -10.86
N ILE A 121 -4.95 1.65 -9.55
CA ILE A 121 -6.18 1.71 -8.76
C ILE A 121 -6.28 3.17 -8.29
N GLN A 122 -7.12 3.93 -8.97
CA GLN A 122 -7.38 5.35 -8.70
C GLN A 122 -8.58 5.44 -7.75
N VAL A 123 -8.34 5.84 -6.51
CA VAL A 123 -9.37 6.03 -5.49
C VAL A 123 -9.48 7.51 -5.16
N ASP A 124 -10.47 8.18 -5.75
CA ASP A 124 -10.80 9.58 -5.47
C ASP A 124 -12.10 9.72 -4.66
N GLY A 125 -12.98 8.71 -4.72
CA GLY A 125 -14.18 8.60 -3.89
C GLY A 125 -13.91 8.00 -2.51
N THR A 126 -14.99 7.62 -1.83
CA THR A 126 -14.92 6.91 -0.56
C THR A 126 -15.36 5.46 -0.72
N ILE A 127 -14.58 4.50 -0.24
CA ILE A 127 -14.98 3.11 -0.06
C ILE A 127 -15.28 2.93 1.43
N VAL A 128 -16.45 2.41 1.78
CA VAL A 128 -16.89 2.23 3.17
C VAL A 128 -17.22 0.77 3.47
N ALA A 129 -16.82 0.31 4.65
CA ALA A 129 -17.13 -1.02 5.16
C ALA A 129 -18.54 -1.09 5.79
N PRO A 130 -19.18 -2.26 5.82
CA PRO A 130 -20.32 -2.52 6.68
C PRO A 130 -20.03 -2.14 8.14
N GLY A 131 -20.84 -1.25 8.70
CA GLY A 131 -20.64 -0.75 10.06
C GLY A 131 -21.16 -1.70 11.15
N GLU A 132 -22.04 -2.63 10.82
CA GLU A 132 -22.62 -3.58 11.77
C GLU A 132 -21.79 -4.88 11.84
N PRO A 133 -21.20 -5.24 12.99
CA PRO A 133 -20.38 -6.45 13.10
C PRO A 133 -21.11 -7.75 12.75
N LYS A 134 -22.43 -7.78 12.95
CA LYS A 134 -23.30 -8.93 12.62
C LYS A 134 -23.49 -9.15 11.12
N ASP A 135 -23.27 -8.11 10.31
CA ASP A 135 -23.45 -8.15 8.86
C ASP A 135 -22.14 -8.57 8.15
N TRP A 136 -21.06 -8.77 8.92
CA TRP A 136 -19.76 -9.17 8.39
C TRP A 136 -19.76 -10.62 7.92
N ASP A 137 -19.27 -10.87 6.70
CA ASP A 137 -19.12 -12.23 6.20
C ASP A 137 -18.07 -13.01 7.03
N PRO A 138 -18.47 -14.08 7.74
CA PRO A 138 -17.55 -14.87 8.56
C PRO A 138 -16.43 -15.54 7.75
N LYS A 139 -16.60 -15.71 6.42
CA LYS A 139 -15.54 -16.22 5.54
C LYS A 139 -14.32 -15.30 5.49
N PHE A 140 -14.52 -14.01 5.74
CA PHE A 140 -13.49 -12.98 5.72
C PHE A 140 -13.28 -12.37 7.12
N SER A 141 -13.22 -13.22 8.14
CA SER A 141 -13.20 -12.83 9.56
C SER A 141 -12.06 -11.91 10.01
N ARG A 142 -11.03 -11.69 9.18
CA ARG A 142 -9.81 -10.94 9.54
C ARG A 142 -9.40 -9.89 8.51
N THR A 143 -10.06 -9.82 7.36
CA THR A 143 -9.66 -8.89 6.29
C THR A 143 -10.87 -8.34 5.54
N TRP A 144 -10.88 -7.03 5.31
CA TRP A 144 -11.90 -6.35 4.52
C TRP A 144 -11.52 -6.27 3.03
N LEU A 145 -10.66 -5.33 2.64
CA LEU A 145 -10.17 -5.19 1.26
C LEU A 145 -8.82 -5.90 1.16
N ASN A 146 -8.84 -7.14 0.67
CA ASN A 146 -7.63 -7.93 0.49
C ASN A 146 -7.19 -7.94 -0.96
N PHE A 147 -6.07 -7.29 -1.27
CA PHE A 147 -5.42 -7.37 -2.57
C PHE A 147 -4.29 -8.38 -2.51
N HIS A 148 -4.40 -9.45 -3.29
CA HIS A 148 -3.54 -10.61 -3.17
C HIS A 148 -2.87 -10.96 -4.50
N ASN A 149 -1.60 -11.34 -4.43
CA ASN A 149 -0.82 -11.81 -5.59
C ASN A 149 -0.73 -10.77 -6.72
N LEU A 150 -0.40 -9.53 -6.35
CA LEU A 150 -0.24 -8.42 -7.28
C LEU A 150 1.24 -8.14 -7.57
N THR A 151 1.53 -7.70 -8.80
CA THR A 151 2.86 -7.29 -9.22
C THR A 151 2.79 -5.96 -9.97
N SER A 152 3.61 -4.99 -9.59
CA SER A 152 3.73 -3.69 -10.29
C SER A 152 2.43 -2.87 -10.34
N VAL A 153 1.65 -2.91 -9.26
CA VAL A 153 0.36 -2.18 -9.12
C VAL A 153 0.56 -0.88 -8.35
N ILE A 154 -0.12 0.18 -8.80
CA ILE A 154 -0.13 1.51 -8.17
C ILE A 154 -1.51 1.77 -7.59
N PHE A 155 -1.59 2.00 -6.29
CA PHE A 155 -2.76 2.57 -5.60
C PHE A 155 -2.50 4.06 -5.43
N GLN A 156 -3.41 4.90 -5.90
CA GLN A 156 -3.27 6.35 -5.81
C GLN A 156 -4.60 7.07 -5.75
N GLY A 157 -4.56 8.35 -5.42
CA GLY A 157 -5.72 9.24 -5.36
C GLY A 157 -5.75 9.98 -4.04
N LYS A 158 -6.82 10.76 -3.82
CA LYS A 158 -7.05 11.50 -2.56
C LYS A 158 -8.27 10.97 -1.79
N GLY A 159 -8.82 9.84 -2.25
CA GLY A 159 -10.00 9.22 -1.68
C GLY A 159 -9.77 8.54 -0.33
N VAL A 160 -10.86 8.01 0.20
CA VAL A 160 -10.96 7.51 1.57
C VAL A 160 -11.32 6.02 1.57
N ILE A 161 -10.62 5.24 2.38
CA ILE A 161 -10.99 3.88 2.77
C ILE A 161 -11.44 3.95 4.23
N ASP A 162 -12.73 3.78 4.48
CA ASP A 162 -13.38 3.96 5.78
C ASP A 162 -13.85 2.62 6.35
N GLY A 163 -13.19 2.14 7.39
CA GLY A 163 -13.48 0.86 8.02
C GLY A 163 -14.73 0.85 8.91
N SER A 164 -15.43 1.96 9.14
CA SER A 164 -16.66 1.98 9.96
C SER A 164 -16.50 1.30 11.35
N GLY A 165 -15.34 1.45 12.00
CA GLY A 165 -14.94 0.68 13.19
C GLY A 165 -15.67 0.98 14.49
N SER A 166 -16.42 2.09 14.61
CA SER A 166 -16.99 2.56 15.88
C SER A 166 -17.82 1.51 16.63
N LYS A 167 -18.73 0.80 15.94
CA LYS A 167 -19.55 -0.26 16.55
C LYS A 167 -18.74 -1.49 16.92
N TRP A 168 -17.65 -1.77 16.20
CA TRP A 168 -16.74 -2.88 16.51
C TRP A 168 -15.98 -2.62 17.81
N TRP A 169 -15.49 -1.39 17.98
CA TRP A 169 -14.80 -0.95 19.19
C TRP A 169 -15.73 -0.97 20.41
N ALA A 170 -16.96 -0.47 20.25
CA ALA A 170 -17.97 -0.49 21.31
C ALA A 170 -18.38 -1.91 21.73
N ALA A 171 -18.39 -2.86 20.79
CA ALA A 171 -18.80 -4.24 21.06
C ALA A 171 -17.73 -5.04 21.83
N SER A 172 -16.45 -4.87 21.53
CA SER A 172 -15.36 -5.50 22.30
C SER A 172 -13.97 -5.00 21.88
N CYS A 173 -13.08 -4.84 22.87
CA CYS A 173 -11.64 -4.69 22.67
C CYS A 173 -10.88 -6.02 22.42
N LYS A 174 -11.53 -7.20 22.47
CA LYS A 174 -10.84 -8.51 22.39
C LYS A 174 -11.33 -9.45 21.29
N LYS A 175 -12.36 -9.08 20.53
CA LYS A 175 -12.94 -9.97 19.50
C LYS A 175 -12.16 -9.90 18.18
N ASN A 176 -12.31 -10.95 17.36
CA ASN A 176 -11.78 -11.06 16.00
C ASN A 176 -12.28 -9.90 15.11
N LYS A 177 -11.54 -8.80 15.12
CA LYS A 177 -11.77 -7.66 14.25
C LYS A 177 -11.06 -7.89 12.92
N THR A 178 -11.41 -7.05 11.95
CA THR A 178 -10.96 -7.14 10.57
C THR A 178 -10.02 -5.99 10.23
N ASN A 179 -9.05 -6.23 9.37
CA ASN A 179 -8.12 -5.21 8.88
C ASN A 179 -8.71 -4.52 7.65
N ALA A 180 -8.58 -3.19 7.57
CA ALA A 180 -9.28 -2.42 6.54
C ALA A 180 -8.69 -2.63 5.13
N LEU A 181 -7.40 -2.34 4.95
CA LEU A 181 -6.69 -2.55 3.68
C LEU A 181 -5.53 -3.53 3.90
N THR A 182 -5.47 -4.58 3.08
CA THR A 182 -4.37 -5.55 3.12
C THR A 182 -3.78 -5.74 1.73
N ILE A 183 -2.47 -5.52 1.60
CA ILE A 183 -1.65 -5.95 0.47
C ILE A 183 -0.93 -7.23 0.88
N ASP A 184 -1.24 -8.33 0.19
CA ASP A 184 -0.77 -9.67 0.55
C ASP A 184 -0.05 -10.36 -0.61
N SER A 185 1.04 -11.08 -0.31
CA SER A 185 1.78 -11.90 -1.27
C SER A 185 2.09 -11.17 -2.57
N SER A 186 2.48 -9.90 -2.48
CA SER A 186 2.56 -8.98 -3.62
C SER A 186 3.96 -8.38 -3.77
N SER A 187 4.27 -7.88 -4.97
CA SER A 187 5.58 -7.29 -5.26
C SER A 187 5.51 -5.99 -6.07
N ALA A 188 6.49 -5.12 -5.89
CA ALA A 188 6.60 -3.84 -6.61
C ALA A 188 5.33 -2.98 -6.50
N ILE A 189 4.80 -2.84 -5.27
CA ILE A 189 3.56 -2.10 -5.00
C ILE A 189 3.88 -0.66 -4.63
N ARG A 190 3.08 0.28 -5.15
CA ARG A 190 3.14 1.70 -4.75
C ARG A 190 1.78 2.14 -4.23
N VAL A 191 1.75 2.78 -3.07
CA VAL A 191 0.54 3.37 -2.46
C VAL A 191 0.81 4.85 -2.21
N LYS A 192 -0.04 5.74 -2.73
CA LYS A 192 0.16 7.18 -2.62
C LYS A 192 -1.13 7.96 -2.34
N GLY A 193 -1.09 8.85 -1.35
CA GLY A 193 -2.10 9.91 -1.18
C GLY A 193 -3.43 9.50 -0.53
N LEU A 194 -3.66 8.20 -0.32
CA LEU A 194 -4.91 7.70 0.24
C LEU A 194 -5.08 8.06 1.71
N THR A 195 -6.34 8.23 2.12
CA THR A 195 -6.73 8.27 3.53
C THR A 195 -7.33 6.93 3.93
N ILE A 196 -6.85 6.34 5.02
CA ILE A 196 -7.39 5.10 5.59
C ILE A 196 -7.83 5.39 7.01
N GLN A 197 -9.12 5.28 7.29
CA GLN A 197 -9.68 5.73 8.56
C GLN A 197 -10.61 4.72 9.21
N ASN A 198 -10.81 4.87 10.52
CA ASN A 198 -11.78 4.11 11.32
C ASN A 198 -11.71 2.60 11.09
N SER A 199 -10.50 2.04 10.98
CA SER A 199 -10.38 0.59 10.79
C SER A 199 -10.95 -0.16 11.99
N GLN A 200 -11.61 -1.28 11.74
CA GLN A 200 -12.08 -2.13 12.82
C GLN A 200 -10.91 -2.63 13.67
N GLN A 201 -9.77 -2.95 13.04
CA GLN A 201 -8.50 -3.30 13.70
C GLN A 201 -7.34 -2.53 13.05
N MET A 202 -6.45 -3.18 12.30
CA MET A 202 -5.30 -2.53 11.66
C MET A 202 -5.75 -1.79 10.40
N HIS A 203 -5.24 -0.59 10.16
CA HIS A 203 -5.66 0.22 9.01
C HIS A 203 -5.07 -0.31 7.70
N PHE A 204 -3.75 -0.48 7.66
CA PHE A 204 -3.05 -0.91 6.47
C PHE A 204 -2.05 -2.01 6.78
N VAL A 205 -2.32 -3.21 6.29
CA VAL A 205 -1.45 -4.39 6.43
C VAL A 205 -0.65 -4.62 5.16
N ILE A 206 0.66 -4.78 5.30
CA ILE A 206 1.60 -5.24 4.28
C ILE A 206 2.11 -6.62 4.74
N ALA A 207 1.65 -7.68 4.08
CA ALA A 207 1.94 -9.06 4.45
C ALA A 207 2.63 -9.80 3.29
N ARG A 208 3.64 -10.62 3.62
CA ARG A 208 4.31 -11.55 2.67
C ARG A 208 4.73 -10.88 1.35
N SER A 209 5.13 -9.61 1.42
CA SER A 209 5.30 -8.77 0.23
C SER A 209 6.73 -8.25 0.09
N ASN A 210 7.13 -7.92 -1.14
CA ASN A 210 8.46 -7.39 -1.44
C ASN A 210 8.38 -6.09 -2.21
N SER A 211 9.22 -5.10 -1.87
CA SER A 211 9.34 -3.86 -2.65
C SER A 211 8.04 -3.06 -2.65
N VAL A 212 7.59 -2.67 -1.46
CA VAL A 212 6.38 -1.87 -1.24
C VAL A 212 6.75 -0.44 -0.87
N ARG A 213 6.22 0.55 -1.59
CA ARG A 213 6.47 1.97 -1.35
C ARG A 213 5.17 2.67 -0.98
N VAL A 214 5.11 3.24 0.21
CA VAL A 214 3.96 3.98 0.72
C VAL A 214 4.37 5.43 0.91
N SER A 215 3.63 6.36 0.32
CA SER A 215 3.96 7.80 0.38
C SER A 215 2.72 8.65 0.59
N ASN A 216 2.81 9.68 1.43
CA ASN A 216 1.74 10.68 1.62
C ASN A 216 0.40 10.04 2.02
N VAL A 217 0.43 8.92 2.74
CA VAL A 217 -0.78 8.26 3.25
C VAL A 217 -1.16 8.88 4.58
N LEU A 218 -2.45 9.15 4.75
CA LEU A 218 -3.05 9.55 6.01
C LEU A 218 -3.76 8.35 6.64
N VAL A 219 -3.44 8.07 7.89
CA VAL A 219 -4.14 7.07 8.70
C VAL A 219 -4.73 7.76 9.93
N SER A 220 -6.02 7.56 10.19
CA SER A 220 -6.71 8.23 11.29
C SER A 220 -7.81 7.40 11.95
N SER A 221 -7.77 7.29 13.27
CA SER A 221 -8.89 6.87 14.13
C SER A 221 -8.88 7.66 15.44
N PRO A 222 -9.97 7.65 16.23
CA PRO A 222 -9.98 8.21 17.58
C PRO A 222 -8.85 7.65 18.46
N GLU A 223 -8.32 8.45 19.38
CA GLU A 223 -7.23 8.03 20.29
C GLU A 223 -7.60 6.84 21.18
N ASP A 224 -8.88 6.70 21.51
CA ASP A 224 -9.41 5.63 22.35
C ASP A 224 -9.85 4.40 21.54
N SER A 225 -9.59 4.35 20.22
CA SER A 225 -9.95 3.20 19.39
C SER A 225 -9.05 1.99 19.68
N PRO A 226 -9.59 0.88 20.22
CA PRO A 226 -8.77 -0.23 20.71
C PRO A 226 -8.19 -1.08 19.57
N ASN A 227 -6.88 -1.37 19.66
CA ASN A 227 -6.13 -2.27 18.76
C ASN A 227 -6.11 -1.81 17.30
N THR A 228 -6.00 -0.50 17.11
CA THR A 228 -5.98 0.10 15.79
C THR A 228 -4.58 0.46 15.35
N ASP A 229 -3.77 -0.53 15.01
CA ASP A 229 -2.47 -0.25 14.41
C ASP A 229 -2.65 0.54 13.10
N GLY A 230 -1.74 1.46 12.81
CA GLY A 230 -1.75 2.25 11.60
C GLY A 230 -1.28 1.43 10.40
N ILE A 231 0.04 1.32 10.22
CA ILE A 231 0.65 0.49 9.17
C ILE A 231 1.33 -0.72 9.81
N HIS A 232 0.80 -1.92 9.56
CA HIS A 232 1.33 -3.17 10.07
C HIS A 232 2.13 -3.91 8.98
N ILE A 233 3.38 -4.27 9.27
CA ILE A 233 4.29 -4.94 8.34
C ILE A 233 4.69 -6.30 8.91
N THR A 234 4.39 -7.36 8.16
CA THR A 234 4.70 -8.76 8.55
C THR A 234 5.25 -9.55 7.36
N GLU A 235 6.22 -10.43 7.60
CA GLU A 235 6.80 -11.33 6.58
C GLU A 235 7.21 -10.61 5.28
N SER A 236 7.64 -9.34 5.36
CA SER A 236 7.83 -8.49 4.17
C SER A 236 9.21 -7.86 4.10
N THR A 237 9.73 -7.66 2.88
CA THR A 237 11.06 -7.09 2.66
C THR A 237 11.05 -5.88 1.73
N ASN A 238 12.01 -4.97 1.88
CA ASN A 238 12.17 -3.77 1.07
C ASN A 238 10.91 -2.88 1.08
N VAL A 239 10.40 -2.56 2.28
CA VAL A 239 9.28 -1.64 2.45
C VAL A 239 9.81 -0.25 2.75
N ALA A 240 9.31 0.78 2.07
CA ALA A 240 9.60 2.17 2.41
C ALA A 240 8.32 2.97 2.68
N LEU A 241 8.30 3.65 3.83
CA LEU A 241 7.24 4.59 4.22
C LEU A 241 7.81 6.03 4.19
N LEU A 242 7.13 6.92 3.50
CA LEU A 242 7.58 8.30 3.29
C LEU A 242 6.44 9.31 3.49
N ASP A 243 6.68 10.37 4.25
CA ASP A 243 5.74 11.50 4.38
C ASP A 243 4.32 11.06 4.81
N CYS A 244 4.21 10.05 5.66
CA CYS A 244 2.93 9.54 6.15
C CYS A 244 2.55 10.22 7.48
N LYS A 245 1.25 10.45 7.67
CA LYS A 245 0.67 10.94 8.93
C LYS A 245 -0.24 9.87 9.51
N ILE A 246 0.01 9.45 10.74
CA ILE A 246 -0.65 8.32 11.37
C ILE A 246 -1.08 8.71 12.78
N GLY A 247 -2.38 8.66 13.04
CA GLY A 247 -2.96 8.88 14.36
C GLY A 247 -4.02 7.83 14.66
N THR A 248 -3.82 7.01 15.68
CA THR A 248 -4.71 5.90 16.03
C THR A 248 -4.71 5.66 17.54
N GLY A 249 -5.46 4.67 18.02
CA GLY A 249 -5.41 4.25 19.43
C GLY A 249 -4.41 3.14 19.76
N ASP A 250 -3.51 2.77 18.84
CA ASP A 250 -2.44 1.80 19.10
C ASP A 250 -1.16 2.19 18.34
N ASP A 251 -0.35 1.24 17.89
CA ASP A 251 0.89 1.51 17.17
C ASP A 251 0.66 2.26 15.86
N CYS A 252 1.40 3.34 15.63
CA CYS A 252 1.45 3.98 14.31
C CYS A 252 1.95 3.02 13.24
N VAL A 253 3.08 2.37 13.52
CA VAL A 253 3.73 1.41 12.64
C VAL A 253 4.17 0.26 13.50
N SER A 254 3.69 -0.94 13.17
CA SER A 254 4.11 -2.19 13.82
C SER A 254 4.85 -3.06 12.82
N ILE A 255 6.07 -3.46 13.18
CA ILE A 255 6.92 -4.33 12.36
C ILE A 255 7.12 -5.63 13.13
N VAL A 256 6.68 -6.74 12.55
CA VAL A 256 6.72 -8.06 13.17
C VAL A 256 7.49 -9.07 12.32
N ASN A 257 7.62 -10.29 12.86
CA ASN A 257 8.47 -11.39 12.41
C ASN A 257 8.62 -11.53 10.88
N ALA A 258 9.84 -11.95 10.49
CA ALA A 258 10.25 -12.19 9.11
C ALA A 258 10.16 -10.96 8.19
N SER A 259 10.21 -9.75 8.76
CA SER A 259 10.32 -8.50 8.01
C SER A 259 11.75 -7.94 8.01
N SER A 260 12.19 -7.35 6.89
CA SER A 260 13.57 -6.83 6.74
C SER A 260 13.66 -5.67 5.75
N ALA A 261 14.75 -4.89 5.81
CA ALA A 261 15.00 -3.76 4.91
C ALA A 261 13.84 -2.75 4.87
N ILE A 262 13.36 -2.36 6.05
CA ILE A 262 12.30 -1.37 6.22
C ILE A 262 12.92 0.02 6.36
N LYS A 263 12.46 0.98 5.56
CA LYS A 263 12.90 2.37 5.59
C LYS A 263 11.74 3.28 5.91
N MET A 264 11.95 4.22 6.82
CA MET A 264 10.94 5.20 7.20
C MET A 264 11.56 6.59 7.20
N LYS A 265 10.88 7.56 6.58
CA LYS A 265 11.30 8.97 6.55
C LYS A 265 10.08 9.87 6.67
N LYS A 266 10.17 10.89 7.53
CA LYS A 266 9.09 11.87 7.77
C LYS A 266 7.75 11.19 8.11
N ILE A 267 7.76 10.35 9.15
CA ILE A 267 6.55 9.74 9.70
C ILE A 267 6.06 10.60 10.86
N TYR A 268 4.84 11.11 10.74
CA TYR A 268 4.19 11.89 11.78
C TYR A 268 3.25 10.99 12.56
N CYS A 269 3.54 10.81 13.85
CA CYS A 269 2.81 9.93 14.76
C CYS A 269 2.05 10.73 15.80
N GLY A 270 0.75 10.48 15.94
CA GLY A 270 -0.06 11.01 17.03
C GLY A 270 -1.52 11.25 16.65
N PRO A 271 -2.49 10.88 17.51
CA PRO A 271 -2.33 10.17 18.80
C PRO A 271 -1.91 8.69 18.64
N GLY A 272 -1.63 7.99 19.76
CA GLY A 272 -1.34 6.54 19.78
C GLY A 272 -0.05 6.11 20.50
N HIS A 273 0.36 4.86 20.31
CA HIS A 273 1.52 4.23 20.97
C HIS A 273 2.87 4.45 20.25
N GLY A 274 2.89 5.18 19.14
CA GLY A 274 4.12 5.44 18.37
C GLY A 274 4.55 4.25 17.52
N ILE A 275 5.85 4.09 17.26
CA ILE A 275 6.40 3.00 16.44
C ILE A 275 6.78 1.83 17.37
N ARG A 276 6.31 0.60 17.10
CA ARG A 276 6.72 -0.62 17.83
C ARG A 276 7.40 -1.64 16.93
N GLU A 277 8.50 -2.20 17.46
CA GLU A 277 9.31 -3.23 16.83
C GLU A 277 9.27 -4.50 17.70
N ASP A 278 8.56 -5.54 17.25
CA ASP A 278 8.52 -6.82 17.95
C ASP A 278 9.32 -7.89 17.17
N LEU A 279 10.52 -8.17 17.67
CA LEU A 279 11.42 -9.31 17.37
C LEU A 279 12.06 -9.45 15.95
N VAL A 280 13.39 -9.18 15.95
CA VAL A 280 14.51 -9.76 15.16
C VAL A 280 15.11 -8.92 13.99
N MET A 281 16.27 -8.33 14.30
CA MET A 281 17.52 -8.20 13.51
C MET A 281 17.51 -7.42 12.18
N SER A 282 17.71 -6.10 12.24
CA SER A 282 18.87 -5.35 11.69
C SER A 282 18.59 -3.84 11.65
N LYS A 283 19.54 -3.05 12.20
CA LYS A 283 19.57 -1.57 12.24
C LYS A 283 19.37 -0.97 10.83
N GLN A 284 18.89 0.27 10.62
CA GLN A 284 19.28 1.54 11.25
C GLN A 284 18.25 2.64 10.87
N TYR A 285 17.64 3.30 11.86
CA TYR A 285 16.91 4.56 11.65
C TYR A 285 17.75 5.73 12.17
N ALA A 286 17.98 6.74 11.33
CA ALA A 286 18.44 8.05 11.78
C ALA A 286 17.19 8.93 11.96
N LEU A 287 16.81 9.17 13.22
CA LEU A 287 15.74 10.09 13.57
C LEU A 287 16.35 11.45 13.93
N LYS A 288 15.93 12.51 13.23
CA LYS A 288 16.00 13.87 13.74
C LYS A 288 14.60 14.17 14.29
N MET A 289 14.50 14.34 15.61
CA MET A 289 13.29 14.82 16.29
C MET A 289 12.99 16.26 15.89
#